data_AF-A0A7X7EZK4-F1
#
_entry.id   AF-A0A7X7EZK4-F1
#
_cell.length_a   1.000
_cell.length_b   1.000
_cell.length_c   1.000
_cell.angle_alpha   90.00
_cell.angle_beta   90.00
_cell.angle_gamma   90.00
#
_symmetry.space_group_name_H-M   'P 1'
#
loop_
_entity.id
_entity.type
_entity.pdbx_description
1 polymer ?
#
loop_
_entity_poly.entity_id
_entity_poly.type
_entity_poly.pdbx_seq_one_letter_code
_entity_poly.pdbx_strand_id
1 'polypeptide(L)'
;MMNQSDHHLEDIQAIRKLMEASSRFLSLSGISGIVAGFLGVAGAIAAQLIITKISAPEDWYMRPFAEGPDGFREYLPLIGVMALVLVLAFSGAVIFSSRKARKSGHRAWTPVTRRMLASLLIPLGTGGL
;
A
#
# COMPACT_ATOMS: atom_id res chain seq x y z
N MET A 1 -42.20 26.44 17.93
CA MET A 1 -41.64 26.80 16.62
C MET A 1 -40.14 26.92 16.82
N MET A 2 -39.35 26.00 16.25
CA MET A 2 -37.88 26.09 16.32
C MET A 2 -37.43 27.27 15.46
N ASN A 3 -36.56 28.12 16.00
CA ASN A 3 -36.18 29.39 15.39
C ASN A 3 -35.11 29.16 14.31
N GLN A 4 -35.07 29.97 13.24
CA GLN A 4 -34.09 29.81 12.14
C GLN A 4 -32.63 29.84 12.63
N SER A 5 -32.37 30.53 13.73
CA SER A 5 -31.08 30.59 14.41
C SER A 5 -30.61 29.22 14.93
N ASP A 6 -31.53 28.40 15.44
CA ASP A 6 -31.22 27.08 16.01
C ASP A 6 -30.77 26.11 14.91
N HIS A 7 -31.40 26.19 13.74
CA HIS A 7 -31.03 25.42 12.55
C HIS A 7 -29.61 25.74 12.07
N HIS A 8 -29.21 27.02 12.09
CA HIS A 8 -27.87 27.42 11.67
C HIS A 8 -26.79 26.91 12.63
N LEU A 9 -27.07 26.89 13.93
CA LEU A 9 -26.15 26.36 14.93
C LEU A 9 -26.00 24.83 14.80
N GLU A 10 -27.08 24.11 14.53
CA GLU A 10 -27.04 22.67 14.25
C GLU A 10 -26.21 22.35 12.99
N ASP A 11 -26.36 23.13 11.92
CA ASP A 11 -25.59 22.94 10.69
C ASP A 11 -24.08 23.16 10.92
N ILE A 12 -23.70 24.20 11.66
CA ILE A 12 -22.29 24.44 12.00
C ILE A 12 -21.73 23.32 12.88
N GLN A 13 -22.52 22.79 13.82
CA GLN A 13 -22.11 21.63 14.62
C GLN A 13 -21.95 20.37 13.76
N ALA A 14 -22.84 20.14 12.80
CA ALA A 14 -22.75 19.04 11.85
C ALA A 14 -21.48 19.14 10.97
N ILE A 15 -21.18 20.32 10.43
CA ILE A 15 -19.96 20.58 9.65
C ILE A 15 -18.71 20.30 10.50
N ARG A 16 -18.68 20.78 11.74
CA ARG A 16 -17.53 20.57 12.63
C ARG A 16 -17.30 19.09 12.93
N LYS A 17 -18.38 18.35 13.15
CA LYS A 17 -18.33 16.90 13.39
C LYS A 17 -17.82 16.13 12.16
N LEU A 18 -18.22 16.54 10.97
CA LEU A 18 -17.71 15.99 9.71
C LEU A 18 -16.22 16.29 9.52
N MET A 19 -15.76 17.51 9.82
CA MET A 19 -14.34 17.88 9.75
C MET A 19 -13.51 17.07 10.75
N GLU A 20 -13.92 16.99 12.01
CA GLU A 20 -13.22 16.21 13.04
C GLU A 20 -13.11 14.73 12.63
N ALA A 21 -14.21 14.15 12.12
CA ALA A 21 -14.19 12.78 11.62
C ALA A 21 -13.22 12.64 10.43
N SER A 22 -13.30 13.51 9.43
CA SER A 22 -12.43 13.48 8.25
C SER A 22 -10.94 13.61 8.61
N SER A 23 -10.59 14.57 9.48
CA SER A 23 -9.22 14.76 9.96
C SER A 23 -8.68 13.54 10.73
N ARG A 24 -9.52 12.91 11.56
CA ARG A 24 -9.17 11.68 12.28
C ARG A 24 -9.04 10.48 11.33
N PHE A 25 -9.90 10.41 10.31
CA PHE A 25 -9.84 9.36 9.29
C PHE A 25 -8.60 9.48 8.40
N LEU A 26 -8.20 10.71 8.05
CA LEU A 26 -7.02 10.98 7.25
C LEU A 26 -5.74 10.60 8.01
N SER A 27 -5.59 11.03 9.27
CA SER A 27 -4.40 10.71 10.08
C SER A 27 -4.26 9.20 10.37
N LEU A 28 -5.37 8.50 10.62
CA LEU A 28 -5.35 7.03 10.78
C LEU A 28 -5.10 6.28 9.46
N SER A 29 -5.33 6.90 8.28
CA SER A 29 -5.11 6.24 6.98
C SER A 29 -3.64 6.15 6.63
N GLY A 30 -2.88 7.20 6.94
CA GLY A 30 -1.47 7.33 6.54
C GLY A 30 -0.56 6.25 7.09
N ILE A 31 -0.83 5.74 8.30
CA ILE A 31 0.05 4.76 8.98
C ILE A 31 0.24 3.48 8.16
N SER A 32 -0.79 3.00 7.46
CA SER A 32 -0.68 1.81 6.61
C SER A 32 0.31 2.00 5.45
N GLY A 33 0.34 3.20 4.86
CA GLY A 33 1.29 3.57 3.81
C GLY A 33 2.71 3.74 4.33
N ILE A 34 2.88 4.32 5.53
CA ILE A 34 4.18 4.46 6.17
C ILE A 34 4.82 3.09 6.44
N VAL A 35 4.03 2.13 6.93
CA VAL A 35 4.52 0.75 7.19
C VAL A 35 4.92 0.06 5.88
N ALA A 36 4.09 0.16 4.83
CA ALA A 36 4.44 -0.40 3.52
C ALA A 36 5.69 0.25 2.93
N GLY A 37 5.84 1.58 3.06
CA GLY A 37 7.04 2.30 2.64
C GLY A 37 8.30 1.87 3.37
N PHE A 38 8.23 1.71 4.69
CA PHE A 38 9.35 1.22 5.49
C PHE A 38 9.79 -0.19 5.09
N LEU A 39 8.84 -1.10 4.86
CA LEU A 39 9.12 -2.45 4.34
C LEU A 39 9.75 -2.40 2.95
N GLY A 40 9.31 -1.49 2.09
CA GLY A 40 9.89 -1.26 0.76
C GLY A 40 11.34 -0.79 0.83
N VAL A 41 11.65 0.18 1.69
CA VAL A 41 13.03 0.67 1.88
C VAL A 41 13.92 -0.42 2.46
N ALA A 42 13.44 -1.17 3.46
CA ALA A 42 14.19 -2.31 4.00
C ALA A 42 14.45 -3.39 2.94
N GLY A 43 13.45 -3.68 2.10
CA GLY A 43 13.56 -4.58 0.97
C GLY A 43 14.58 -4.11 -0.07
N ALA A 44 14.60 -2.82 -0.40
CA ALA A 44 15.55 -2.24 -1.33
C ALA A 44 17.00 -2.32 -0.81
N ILE A 45 17.21 -2.05 0.49
CA ILE A 45 18.53 -2.22 1.13
C ILE A 45 18.95 -3.69 1.08
N ALA A 46 18.05 -4.62 1.42
CA ALA A 46 18.34 -6.05 1.36
C ALA A 46 18.68 -6.51 -0.07
N ALA A 47 17.94 -6.04 -1.08
CA ALA A 47 18.21 -6.29 -2.48
C ALA A 47 19.59 -5.77 -2.90
N GLN A 48 19.95 -4.54 -2.51
CA GLN A 48 21.25 -3.96 -2.81
C GLN A 48 22.40 -4.80 -2.22
N LEU A 49 22.26 -5.28 -0.98
CA LEU A 49 23.26 -6.14 -0.34
C LEU A 49 23.41 -7.51 -1.03
N ILE A 50 22.33 -8.03 -1.63
CA ILE A 50 22.36 -9.26 -2.40
C ILE A 50 23.08 -9.02 -3.73
N ILE A 51 22.72 -7.96 -4.46
CA ILE A 51 23.32 -7.60 -5.76
C ILE A 51 24.83 -7.38 -5.63
N THR A 52 25.28 -6.65 -4.60
CA THR A 52 26.72 -6.40 -4.40
C THR A 52 27.51 -7.65 -4.01
N LYS A 53 26.87 -8.64 -3.36
CA LYS A 53 27.50 -9.93 -3.01
C LYS A 53 27.67 -10.87 -4.19
N ILE A 54 26.79 -10.80 -5.18
CA ILE A 54 26.81 -11.69 -6.35
C ILE A 54 27.75 -11.12 -7.44
N SER A 55 28.46 -10.02 -7.17
CA SER A 55 29.32 -9.33 -8.16
C SER A 55 28.58 -9.09 -9.48
N ALA A 56 27.30 -8.69 -9.39
CA ALA A 56 26.46 -8.48 -10.55
C ALA A 56 27.13 -7.51 -11.54
N PRO A 57 27.18 -7.85 -12.84
CA PRO A 57 27.73 -6.97 -13.88
C PRO A 57 27.11 -5.57 -13.81
N GLU A 58 27.87 -4.54 -14.18
CA GLU A 58 27.40 -3.15 -14.16
C GLU A 58 26.14 -2.94 -15.03
N ASP A 59 25.90 -3.83 -16.01
CA ASP A 59 24.73 -3.86 -16.90
C ASP A 59 23.67 -4.92 -16.51
N TRP A 60 23.67 -5.44 -15.28
CA TRP A 60 22.73 -6.48 -14.83
C TRP A 60 21.25 -6.12 -15.06
N TYR A 61 20.91 -4.83 -15.02
CA TYR A 61 19.56 -4.32 -15.26
C TYR A 61 19.18 -4.27 -16.75
N MET A 62 20.16 -4.26 -17.66
CA MET A 62 19.96 -4.33 -19.11
C MET A 62 19.89 -5.76 -19.63
N ARG A 63 20.50 -6.71 -18.91
CA ARG A 63 20.61 -8.12 -19.32
C ARG A 63 20.11 -9.08 -18.23
N PRO A 64 18.85 -8.97 -17.80
CA PRO A 64 18.30 -9.92 -16.85
C PRO A 64 18.39 -11.32 -17.47
N PHE A 65 19.14 -12.22 -16.84
CA PHE A 65 19.28 -13.64 -17.22
C PHE A 65 20.15 -13.97 -18.46
N ALA A 66 21.04 -13.08 -18.90
CA ALA A 66 21.86 -13.33 -20.10
C ALA A 66 22.90 -14.47 -19.98
N GLU A 67 23.20 -14.95 -18.77
CA GLU A 67 24.26 -15.96 -18.52
C GLU A 67 23.77 -17.41 -18.46
N GLY A 68 22.52 -17.70 -18.84
CA GLY A 68 21.98 -19.06 -18.88
C GLY A 68 21.47 -19.59 -17.52
N PRO A 69 21.28 -20.92 -17.36
CA PRO A 69 20.63 -21.53 -16.20
C PRO A 69 21.29 -21.22 -14.84
N ASP A 70 22.59 -20.94 -14.84
CA ASP A 70 23.37 -20.65 -13.63
C ASP A 70 23.08 -19.24 -13.10
N GLY A 71 22.90 -18.25 -13.99
CA GLY A 71 22.52 -16.89 -13.60
C GLY A 71 21.16 -16.83 -12.89
N PHE A 72 20.20 -17.67 -13.29
CA PHE A 72 18.88 -17.71 -12.61
C PHE A 72 18.99 -18.12 -11.13
N ARG A 73 19.90 -19.04 -10.79
CA ARG A 73 20.12 -19.49 -9.40
C ARG A 73 20.71 -18.38 -8.53
N GLU A 74 21.56 -17.55 -9.11
CA GLU A 74 22.17 -16.40 -8.44
C GLU A 74 21.17 -15.28 -8.14
N TYR A 75 20.18 -15.04 -9.02
CA TYR A 75 19.13 -14.04 -8.80
C TYR A 75 17.92 -14.55 -8.00
N LEU A 76 17.81 -15.85 -7.77
CA LEU A 76 16.75 -16.47 -6.95
C LEU A 76 16.56 -15.82 -5.56
N PRO A 77 17.60 -15.49 -4.77
CA PRO A 77 17.43 -14.77 -3.50
C PRO A 77 16.81 -13.38 -3.67
N LEU A 78 17.06 -12.69 -4.79
CA LEU A 78 16.49 -11.37 -5.07
C LEU A 78 14.97 -11.46 -5.30
N ILE A 79 14.54 -12.45 -6.09
CA ILE A 79 13.12 -12.77 -6.31
C ILE A 79 12.46 -13.15 -4.97
N GLY A 80 13.16 -13.93 -4.13
CA GLY A 80 12.70 -14.30 -2.80
C GLY A 80 12.45 -13.08 -1.89
N VAL A 81 13.38 -12.12 -1.84
CA VAL A 81 13.20 -10.88 -1.08
C VAL A 81 12.06 -10.04 -1.65
N MET A 82 11.96 -9.89 -2.97
CA MET A 82 10.88 -9.14 -3.61
C MET A 82 9.51 -9.74 -3.26
N ALA A 83 9.36 -11.05 -3.39
CA ALA A 83 8.12 -11.76 -3.04
C ALA A 83 7.79 -11.62 -1.55
N LEU A 84 8.80 -11.75 -0.67
CA LEU A 84 8.62 -11.60 0.77
C LEU A 84 8.14 -10.19 1.14
N VAL A 85 8.81 -9.16 0.63
CA VAL A 85 8.45 -7.75 0.88
C VAL A 85 7.04 -7.46 0.36
N LEU A 86 6.70 -7.94 -0.84
CA LEU A 86 5.37 -7.78 -1.42
C LEU A 86 4.30 -8.43 -0.54
N VAL A 87 4.50 -9.68 -0.11
CA VAL A 87 3.56 -10.40 0.75
C VAL A 87 3.40 -9.70 2.10
N LEU A 88 4.50 -9.25 2.72
CA LEU A 88 4.45 -8.55 4.01
C LEU A 88 3.76 -7.19 3.90
N ALA A 89 4.11 -6.39 2.89
CA ALA A 89 3.52 -5.08 2.66
C ALA A 89 2.02 -5.19 2.34
N PHE A 90 1.64 -6.12 1.47
CA PHE A 90 0.25 -6.33 1.10
C PHE A 90 -0.58 -6.87 2.27
N SER A 91 -0.06 -7.89 2.99
CA SER A 91 -0.71 -8.43 4.18
C SER A 91 -0.87 -7.36 5.26
N GLY A 92 0.17 -6.56 5.49
CA GLY A 92 0.12 -5.40 6.38
C GLY A 92 -0.98 -4.42 5.98
N ALA A 93 -0.99 -3.98 4.72
CA ALA A 93 -2.00 -3.07 4.20
C ALA A 93 -3.43 -3.59 4.38
N VAL A 94 -3.68 -4.87 4.04
CA VAL A 94 -5.00 -5.51 4.18
C VAL A 94 -5.41 -5.62 5.65
N ILE A 95 -4.51 -6.05 6.53
CA ILE A 95 -4.79 -6.20 7.96
C ILE A 95 -5.08 -4.84 8.60
N PHE A 96 -4.25 -3.82 8.35
CA PHE A 96 -4.45 -2.48 8.90
C PHE A 96 -5.73 -1.83 8.36
N SER A 97 -5.99 -1.97 7.06
CA SER A 97 -7.22 -1.46 6.44
C SER A 97 -8.48 -2.15 7.00
N SER A 98 -8.45 -3.48 7.14
CA SER A 98 -9.56 -4.25 7.69
C SER A 98 -9.81 -3.97 9.16
N ARG A 99 -8.74 -3.84 9.96
CA ARG A 99 -8.83 -3.43 11.37
C ARG A 99 -9.41 -2.02 11.50
N LYS A 100 -9.02 -1.10 10.63
CA LYS A 100 -9.55 0.27 10.59
C LYS A 100 -11.05 0.27 10.29
N ALA A 101 -11.48 -0.45 9.25
CA ALA A 101 -12.89 -0.56 8.89
C ALA A 101 -13.73 -1.11 10.05
N ARG A 102 -13.26 -2.18 10.72
CA ARG A 102 -13.92 -2.75 11.90
C ARG A 102 -14.02 -1.76 13.07
N LYS A 103 -12.95 -1.02 13.39
CA LYS A 103 -12.95 0.00 14.45
C LYS A 103 -13.95 1.13 14.16
N SER A 104 -14.15 1.45 12.89
CA SER A 104 -15.11 2.46 12.46
C SER A 104 -16.54 1.92 12.31
N GLY A 105 -16.80 0.63 12.55
CA GLY A 105 -18.13 0.01 12.36
C GLY A 105 -18.54 -0.19 10.90
N HIS A 106 -17.61 0.00 9.95
CA HIS A 106 -17.87 -0.13 8.51
C HIS A 106 -17.30 -1.44 7.97
N ARG A 107 -17.96 -2.03 6.96
CA ARG A 107 -17.45 -3.24 6.30
C ARG A 107 -16.30 -2.86 5.36
N ALA A 108 -15.16 -3.54 5.45
CA ALA A 108 -14.00 -3.26 4.58
C ALA A 108 -14.30 -3.57 3.11
N TRP A 109 -15.09 -4.61 2.86
CA TRP A 109 -15.50 -5.04 1.52
C TRP A 109 -16.86 -4.43 1.17
N THR A 110 -16.84 -3.43 0.29
CA THR A 110 -18.03 -2.75 -0.22
C THR A 110 -17.97 -2.68 -1.75
N PRO A 111 -19.10 -2.40 -2.44
CA PRO A 111 -19.09 -2.15 -3.89
C PRO A 111 -18.11 -1.04 -4.30
N VAL A 112 -17.95 -0.02 -3.46
CA VAL A 112 -17.00 1.09 -3.68
C VAL A 112 -15.57 0.58 -3.60
N THR A 113 -15.22 -0.19 -2.55
CA THR A 113 -13.89 -0.81 -2.41
C THR A 113 -13.56 -1.69 -3.61
N ARG A 114 -14.52 -2.50 -4.08
CA ARG A 114 -14.34 -3.38 -5.25
C ARG A 114 -14.07 -2.58 -6.53
N ARG A 115 -14.82 -1.49 -6.76
CA ARG A 115 -14.62 -0.64 -7.93
C ARG A 115 -13.27 0.07 -7.89
N MET A 116 -12.87 0.56 -6.72
CA MET A 116 -11.55 1.18 -6.50
C MET A 116 -10.41 0.19 -6.78
N LEU A 117 -10.52 -1.05 -6.28
CA LEU A 117 -9.54 -2.10 -6.57
C LEU A 117 -9.50 -2.45 -8.06
N ALA A 118 -10.64 -2.52 -8.74
CA ALA A 118 -10.66 -2.76 -10.18
C ALA A 118 -9.97 -1.63 -10.97
N SER A 119 -10.22 -0.37 -10.61
CA SER A 119 -9.55 0.78 -11.25
C SER A 119 -8.04 0.85 -10.98
N LEU A 120 -7.56 0.15 -9.95
CA LEU A 120 -6.13 0.02 -9.66
C LEU A 120 -5.51 -1.20 -10.37
N LEU A 121 -6.17 -2.35 -10.29
CA LEU A 121 -5.66 -3.63 -10.79
C LEU A 121 -5.66 -3.71 -12.31
N ILE A 122 -6.63 -3.09 -12.99
CA ILE A 122 -6.71 -3.11 -14.46
C ILE A 122 -5.45 -2.43 -15.05
N PRO A 123 -5.11 -1.17 -14.72
CA PRO A 123 -3.88 -0.54 -15.22
C PRO A 123 -2.60 -1.26 -14.80
N LEU A 124 -2.53 -1.80 -13.58
CA LEU A 124 -1.37 -2.55 -13.11
C LEU A 124 -1.15 -3.83 -13.92
N GLY A 125 -2.23 -4.56 -14.22
CA GLY A 125 -2.16 -5.77 -15.03
C GLY A 125 -1.87 -5.50 -16.50
N THR A 126 -2.45 -4.43 -17.07
CA THR A 126 -2.22 -4.10 -18.48
C THR A 126 -0.92 -3.34 -18.73
N GLY A 127 -0.43 -2.57 -17.75
CA GLY A 127 0.77 -1.75 -17.88
C GLY A 127 2.04 -2.36 -17.27
N GLY A 128 1.91 -3.44 -16.49
CA GLY A 128 3.05 -4.21 -15.98
C GLY A 128 3.41 -5.43 -16.85
N LEU A 129 2.63 -5.71 -17.89
CA LEU A 129 2.92 -6.68 -18.95
C LEU A 129 3.63 -6.01 -20.13
#